data_AF-A0A6G0XJU1-F1
#
_entry.id   AF-A0A6G0XJU1-F1
#
_cell.length_a   1.000
_cell.length_b   1.000
_cell.length_c   1.000
_cell.angle_alpha   90.00
_cell.angle_beta   90.00
_cell.angle_gamma   90.00
#
_symmetry.space_group_name_H-M   'P 1'
#
loop_
_entity.id
_entity.type
_entity.pdbx_description
1 polymer ?
#
loop_
_entity_poly.entity_id
_entity_poly.type
_entity_poly.pdbx_seq_one_letter_code
_entity_poly.pdbx_strand_id
1 'polypeptide(L)'
;MFTLVDTDGYEFLIVSLDNKQWQFEANSSEDRDEWVAAIEQQILNSLQSNEINKVNVGGKFGSSYNRAEDVQNIRTRVPGNGQCADCNSPNPDWASLNLGILMCIECSGIHRNLGSHISKVRSLDLDGWPPSHLKVMMAMGNDLANSVWESNIRPDRTKPNPSSSREEKELWIRSKYETKEFLPAISHTPSLSQQLIDAVYRCDMKALTLILAHASADQVNCVVSHRDLRTPLHLACSAINLPVAQLLLWVSVKFKMVQTSR
;
A
#
# COMPACT_ATOMS: atom_id res chain seq x y z
N MET A 1 19.44 -18.97 10.72
CA MET A 1 19.54 -19.69 12.01
C MET A 1 18.79 -18.83 12.99
N PHE A 2 17.59 -19.24 13.41
CA PHE A 2 16.78 -18.47 14.35
C PHE A 2 16.96 -19.08 15.73
N THR A 3 17.27 -18.25 16.72
CA THR A 3 17.17 -18.61 18.14
C THR A 3 15.90 -17.96 18.68
N LEU A 4 14.88 -18.79 18.95
CA LEU A 4 13.75 -18.40 19.77
C LEU A 4 14.31 -18.26 21.20
N VAL A 5 14.42 -17.02 21.67
CA VAL A 5 14.72 -16.78 23.09
C VAL A 5 13.36 -16.70 23.77
N ASP A 6 13.05 -17.71 24.58
CA ASP A 6 11.80 -17.80 25.34
C ASP A 6 11.83 -16.77 26.47
N THR A 7 11.22 -15.62 26.23
CA THR A 7 10.96 -14.60 27.24
C THR A 7 9.45 -14.43 27.32
N ASP A 8 8.88 -14.82 28.46
CA ASP A 8 7.49 -14.61 28.88
C ASP A 8 6.39 -15.02 27.89
N GLY A 9 6.40 -16.28 27.40
CA GLY A 9 5.22 -17.08 26.95
C GLY A 9 4.32 -16.60 25.79
N TYR A 10 4.26 -15.30 25.53
CA TYR A 10 3.39 -14.60 24.58
C TYR A 10 4.20 -13.76 23.59
N GLU A 11 5.52 -13.66 23.79
CA GLU A 11 6.43 -12.93 22.92
C GLU A 11 7.26 -13.86 22.03
N PHE A 12 7.73 -13.34 20.90
CA PHE A 12 8.72 -13.99 20.06
C PHE A 12 9.56 -12.97 19.29
N LEU A 13 10.76 -13.38 18.87
CA LEU A 13 11.66 -12.56 18.07
C LEU A 13 11.91 -13.19 16.69
N ILE A 14 11.91 -12.35 15.66
CA ILE A 14 12.43 -12.70 14.35
C ILE A 14 13.80 -12.05 14.20
N VAL A 15 14.81 -12.86 13.89
CA VAL A 15 16.18 -12.42 13.66
C VAL A 15 16.60 -12.74 12.23
N SER A 16 16.86 -11.72 11.41
CA SER A 16 17.36 -11.94 10.06
C SER A 16 18.83 -12.34 10.03
N LEU A 17 19.29 -12.80 8.86
CA LEU A 17 20.70 -13.16 8.62
C LEU A 17 21.66 -11.96 8.74
N ASP A 18 21.16 -10.72 8.58
CA ASP A 18 21.91 -9.48 8.79
C ASP A 18 21.74 -8.92 10.21
N ASN A 19 21.34 -9.75 11.18
CA ASN A 19 21.16 -9.41 12.60
C ASN A 19 20.13 -8.29 12.88
N LYS A 20 19.18 -8.05 11.97
CA LYS A 20 18.02 -7.22 12.32
C LYS A 20 17.06 -8.05 13.17
N GLN A 21 16.52 -7.42 14.20
CA GLN A 21 15.64 -8.06 15.16
C GLN A 21 14.29 -7.36 15.15
N TRP A 22 13.22 -8.15 15.18
CA TRP A 22 11.86 -7.67 15.37
C TRP A 22 11.24 -8.46 16.51
N GLN A 23 10.75 -7.76 17.53
CA GLN A 23 10.05 -8.34 18.66
C GLN A 23 8.54 -8.20 18.44
N PHE A 24 7.81 -9.28 18.74
CA PHE A 24 6.37 -9.37 18.60
C PHE A 24 5.77 -9.89 19.90
N GLU A 25 4.57 -9.43 20.21
CA GLU A 25 3.77 -9.83 21.36
C GLU A 25 2.40 -10.29 20.82
N ALA A 26 2.00 -11.51 21.18
CA ALA A 26 0.71 -12.09 20.84
C ALA A 26 -0.27 -11.97 22.02
N ASN A 27 -1.56 -12.17 21.77
CA ASN A 27 -2.59 -12.06 22.81
C ASN A 27 -2.67 -13.31 23.71
N SER A 28 -2.09 -14.43 23.27
CA SER A 28 -2.06 -15.73 23.97
C SER A 28 -0.86 -16.56 23.51
N SER A 29 -0.47 -17.56 24.30
CA SER A 29 0.63 -18.47 23.98
C SER A 29 0.29 -19.33 22.76
N GLU A 30 -0.98 -19.68 22.63
CA GLU A 30 -1.55 -20.39 21.50
C GLU A 30 -1.46 -19.54 20.23
N ASP A 31 -1.84 -18.26 20.28
CA ASP A 31 -1.70 -17.34 19.15
C ASP A 31 -0.22 -17.19 18.75
N ARG A 32 0.69 -17.08 19.75
CA ARG A 32 2.13 -17.02 19.51
C ARG A 32 2.61 -18.25 18.74
N ASP A 33 2.26 -19.44 19.22
CA ASP A 33 2.68 -20.70 18.61
C ASP A 33 2.12 -20.85 17.18
N GLU A 34 0.86 -20.45 16.95
CA GLU A 34 0.27 -20.40 15.61
C GLU A 34 1.00 -19.44 14.68
N TRP A 35 1.36 -18.24 15.16
CA TRP A 35 2.08 -17.25 14.38
C TRP A 35 3.48 -17.73 14.02
N VAL A 36 4.21 -18.29 14.98
CA VAL A 36 5.55 -18.86 14.76
C VAL A 36 5.46 -19.99 13.73
N ALA A 37 4.54 -20.92 13.89
CA ALA A 37 4.35 -22.03 12.95
C ALA A 37 4.02 -21.54 11.54
N ALA A 38 3.13 -20.55 11.39
CA ALA A 38 2.78 -19.98 10.10
C ALA A 38 3.97 -19.27 9.42
N ILE A 39 4.77 -18.54 10.19
CA ILE A 39 5.99 -17.87 9.70
C ILE A 39 7.03 -18.90 9.26
N GLU A 40 7.28 -19.92 10.08
CA GLU A 40 8.21 -21.01 9.76
C GLU A 40 7.78 -21.76 8.50
N GLN A 41 6.49 -22.11 8.39
CA GLN A 41 5.95 -22.74 7.18
C GLN A 41 6.12 -21.85 5.95
N GLN A 42 5.88 -20.54 6.07
CA GLN A 42 6.05 -19.63 4.94
C GLN A 42 7.53 -19.50 4.52
N ILE A 43 8.46 -19.51 5.48
CA ILE A 43 9.89 -19.56 5.21
C ILE A 43 10.24 -20.86 4.49
N LEU A 44 9.77 -22.00 4.99
CA LEU A 44 10.01 -23.32 4.38
C LEU A 44 9.45 -23.40 2.96
N ASN A 45 8.21 -22.94 2.74
CA ASN A 45 7.60 -22.86 1.41
C ASN A 45 8.44 -21.98 0.47
N SER A 46 8.96 -20.85 0.97
CA SER A 46 9.83 -19.94 0.22
C SER A 46 11.21 -20.56 -0.10
N LEU A 47 11.74 -21.42 0.77
CA LEU A 47 12.99 -22.14 0.55
C LEU A 47 12.80 -23.32 -0.42
N GLN A 48 11.75 -24.11 -0.28
CA GLN A 48 11.45 -25.25 -1.14
C GLN A 48 11.10 -24.83 -2.57
N SER A 49 10.36 -23.72 -2.72
CA SER A 49 10.14 -23.12 -4.04
C SER A 49 11.45 -22.66 -4.70
N ASN A 50 12.48 -22.31 -3.93
CA ASN A 50 13.83 -22.05 -4.46
C ASN A 50 14.62 -23.33 -4.77
N GLU A 51 14.36 -24.46 -4.09
CA GLU A 51 15.03 -25.74 -4.32
C GLU A 51 14.45 -26.50 -5.53
N ILE A 52 13.13 -26.47 -5.73
CA ILE A 52 12.48 -27.09 -6.91
C ILE A 52 12.95 -26.40 -8.21
N ASN A 53 13.23 -25.09 -8.15
CA ASN A 53 13.79 -24.32 -9.28
C ASN A 53 15.26 -24.67 -9.61
N LYS A 54 15.98 -25.42 -8.75
CA LYS A 54 17.37 -25.85 -9.03
C LYS A 54 17.48 -27.20 -9.74
N VAL A 55 16.45 -28.05 -9.69
CA VAL A 55 16.54 -29.44 -10.18
C VAL A 55 16.04 -29.58 -11.62
N ASN A 56 15.18 -28.68 -12.10
CA ASN A 56 14.70 -28.69 -13.48
C ASN A 56 15.38 -27.59 -14.33
N VAL A 57 16.33 -28.04 -15.14
CA VAL A 57 16.87 -27.38 -16.34
C VAL A 57 17.95 -26.31 -16.09
N GLY A 58 19.18 -26.63 -16.52
CA GLY A 58 20.16 -25.63 -16.91
C GLY A 58 19.58 -24.76 -18.03
N GLY A 59 18.95 -23.65 -17.64
CA GLY A 59 18.23 -22.79 -18.57
C GLY A 59 17.11 -22.00 -17.88
N LYS A 60 17.46 -20.83 -17.36
CA LYS A 60 16.58 -19.64 -17.22
C LYS A 60 15.17 -19.88 -16.61
N PHE A 61 15.04 -20.42 -15.40
CA PHE A 61 13.82 -20.22 -14.61
C PHE A 61 14.11 -20.19 -13.09
N GLY A 62 14.96 -19.25 -12.67
CA GLY A 62 14.51 -18.45 -11.54
C GLY A 62 13.41 -17.56 -12.11
N SER A 63 12.25 -17.43 -11.49
CA SER A 63 11.39 -16.27 -11.77
C SER A 63 12.18 -15.05 -11.31
N SER A 64 13.08 -14.58 -12.18
CA SER A 64 13.71 -13.28 -12.10
C SER A 64 12.56 -12.32 -12.18
N TYR A 65 12.01 -11.91 -11.02
CA TYR A 65 11.15 -10.74 -10.93
C TYR A 65 11.89 -9.64 -11.68
N ASN A 66 11.47 -9.38 -12.91
CA ASN A 66 12.14 -8.43 -13.76
C ASN A 66 11.60 -7.08 -13.34
N ARG A 67 12.11 -6.58 -12.22
CA ARG A 67 11.67 -5.32 -11.61
C ARG A 67 11.65 -4.19 -12.64
N ALA A 68 12.60 -4.18 -13.57
CA ALA A 68 12.63 -3.22 -14.67
C ALA A 68 11.41 -3.35 -15.59
N GLU A 69 11.01 -4.56 -15.94
CA GLU A 69 9.79 -4.84 -16.71
C GLU A 69 8.52 -4.49 -15.94
N ASP A 70 8.43 -4.81 -14.65
CA ASP A 70 7.28 -4.47 -13.82
C ASP A 70 7.09 -2.96 -13.68
N VAL A 71 8.18 -2.22 -13.44
CA VAL A 71 8.15 -0.75 -13.41
C VAL A 71 7.79 -0.20 -14.79
N GLN A 72 8.28 -0.80 -15.88
CA GLN A 72 7.89 -0.42 -17.23
C GLN A 72 6.41 -0.69 -17.52
N ASN A 73 5.85 -1.78 -17.00
CA ASN A 73 4.43 -2.10 -17.09
C ASN A 73 3.59 -1.08 -16.30
N ILE A 74 4.05 -0.62 -15.13
CA ILE A 74 3.40 0.48 -14.39
C ILE A 74 3.29 1.74 -15.25
N ARG A 75 4.33 2.09 -16.03
CA ARG A 75 4.30 3.27 -16.91
C ARG A 75 3.37 3.12 -18.10
N THR A 76 3.36 1.95 -18.72
CA THR A 76 2.83 1.77 -20.09
C THR A 76 1.52 1.00 -20.19
N ARG A 77 1.22 0.14 -19.20
CA ARG A 77 0.06 -0.74 -19.22
C ARG A 77 -1.03 -0.34 -18.24
N VAL A 78 -0.71 0.45 -17.22
CA VAL A 78 -1.68 0.90 -16.23
C VAL A 78 -2.40 2.16 -16.74
N PRO A 79 -3.74 2.17 -16.76
CA PRO A 79 -4.53 3.31 -17.26
C PRO A 79 -4.18 4.65 -16.56
N GLY A 80 -4.07 5.71 -17.36
CA GLY A 80 -3.77 7.08 -16.92
C GLY A 80 -2.29 7.35 -16.58
N ASN A 81 -1.45 6.33 -16.42
CA ASN A 81 -0.06 6.51 -15.96
C ASN A 81 0.87 7.17 -16.99
N GLY A 82 0.42 7.37 -18.24
CA GLY A 82 1.16 8.13 -19.25
C GLY A 82 1.24 9.63 -18.98
N GLN A 83 0.44 10.15 -18.05
CA GLN A 83 0.38 11.56 -17.68
C GLN A 83 0.37 11.73 -16.16
N CYS A 84 1.00 12.78 -15.66
CA CYS A 84 1.03 13.13 -14.24
C CYS A 84 -0.40 13.28 -13.70
N ALA A 85 -0.68 12.63 -12.57
CA ALA A 85 -1.99 12.62 -11.94
C ALA A 85 -2.53 14.02 -11.61
N ASP A 86 -1.66 15.02 -11.42
CA ASP A 86 -2.05 16.33 -10.90
C ASP A 86 -1.98 17.46 -11.92
N CYS A 87 -1.06 17.40 -12.90
CA CYS A 87 -0.87 18.46 -13.89
C CYS A 87 -0.86 17.98 -15.35
N ASN A 88 -1.10 16.69 -15.59
CA ASN A 88 -1.08 16.05 -16.91
C ASN A 88 0.26 16.15 -17.67
N SER A 89 1.37 16.50 -17.00
CA SER A 89 2.72 16.44 -17.59
C SER A 89 3.03 15.01 -18.07
N PRO A 90 3.51 14.82 -19.31
CA PRO A 90 3.70 13.50 -19.88
C PRO A 90 4.84 12.73 -19.20
N ASN A 91 4.76 11.40 -19.26
CA ASN A 91 5.81 10.48 -18.81
C ASN A 91 6.24 10.69 -17.34
N PRO A 92 5.31 10.67 -16.36
CA PRO A 92 5.65 10.80 -14.96
C PRO A 92 6.57 9.66 -14.48
N ASP A 93 7.60 10.01 -13.72
CA ASP A 93 8.68 9.14 -13.24
C ASP A 93 8.71 9.00 -11.70
N TRP A 94 7.77 9.64 -11.01
CA TRP A 94 7.58 9.55 -9.56
C TRP A 94 6.22 8.96 -9.24
N ALA A 95 6.11 8.35 -8.06
CA ALA A 95 4.90 7.72 -7.59
C ALA A 95 4.56 8.15 -6.15
N SER A 96 3.27 8.17 -5.84
CA SER A 96 2.79 8.14 -4.46
C SER A 96 2.18 6.78 -4.19
N LEU A 97 2.84 5.99 -3.34
CA LEU A 97 2.52 4.58 -3.13
C LEU A 97 1.11 4.37 -2.58
N ASN A 98 0.75 5.12 -1.53
CA ASN A 98 -0.53 4.96 -0.86
C ASN A 98 -1.71 5.58 -1.63
N LEU A 99 -1.44 6.49 -2.57
CA LEU A 99 -2.44 7.06 -3.46
C LEU A 99 -2.57 6.26 -4.77
N GLY A 100 -1.59 5.40 -5.08
CA GLY A 100 -1.59 4.58 -6.29
C GLY A 100 -1.42 5.38 -7.59
N ILE A 101 -0.74 6.53 -7.53
CA ILE A 101 -0.59 7.47 -8.65
C ILE A 101 0.85 7.62 -9.12
N LEU A 102 1.02 7.95 -10.40
CA LEU A 102 2.24 8.53 -10.96
C LEU A 102 2.12 10.05 -11.14
N MET A 103 3.20 10.75 -10.84
CA MET A 103 3.32 12.20 -10.92
C MET A 103 4.69 12.61 -11.49
N CYS A 104 4.78 13.81 -12.07
CA CYS A 104 6.05 14.33 -12.53
C CYS A 104 6.95 14.76 -11.36
N ILE A 105 8.23 15.00 -11.65
CA ILE A 105 9.22 15.44 -10.66
C ILE A 105 8.77 16.68 -9.85
N GLU A 106 8.16 17.67 -10.50
CA GLU A 106 7.72 18.90 -9.84
C GLU A 106 6.57 18.64 -8.84
N CYS A 107 5.52 17.94 -9.27
CA CYS A 107 4.42 17.54 -8.40
C CYS A 107 4.90 16.62 -7.27
N SER A 108 5.88 15.75 -7.53
CA SER A 108 6.50 14.94 -6.47
C SER A 108 7.15 15.79 -5.37
N GLY A 109 7.75 16.93 -5.73
CA GLY A 109 8.32 17.89 -4.79
C GLY A 109 7.25 18.51 -3.88
N ILE A 110 6.08 18.81 -4.43
CA ILE A 110 4.94 19.32 -3.66
C ILE A 110 4.38 18.21 -2.74
N HIS A 111 4.21 16.99 -3.25
CA HIS A 111 3.75 15.85 -2.47
C HIS A 111 4.66 15.53 -1.27
N ARG A 112 5.97 15.79 -1.37
CA ARG A 112 6.89 15.66 -0.22
C ARG A 112 6.56 16.66 0.89
N ASN A 113 6.14 17.87 0.54
CA ASN A 113 5.78 18.92 1.50
C ASN A 113 4.45 18.63 2.23
N LEU A 114 3.59 17.77 1.68
CA LEU A 114 2.39 17.29 2.38
C LEU A 114 2.71 16.36 3.56
N GLY A 115 3.86 15.68 3.50
CA GLY A 115 4.28 14.70 4.50
C GLY A 115 3.80 13.27 4.22
N SER A 116 4.51 12.31 4.82
CA SER A 116 4.36 10.86 4.55
C SER A 116 3.06 10.23 5.07
N HIS A 117 2.30 10.97 5.87
CA HIS A 117 0.96 10.59 6.33
C HIS A 117 -0.11 10.84 5.26
N ILE A 118 0.14 11.75 4.30
CA ILE A 118 -0.73 12.01 3.13
C ILE A 118 -0.18 11.32 1.89
N SER A 119 1.13 11.47 1.60
CA SER A 119 1.74 10.96 0.37
C SER A 119 3.09 10.31 0.62
N LYS A 120 3.21 9.02 0.26
CA LYS A 120 4.43 8.22 0.35
C LYS A 120 5.17 8.24 -0.98
N VAL A 121 6.01 9.25 -1.19
CA VAL A 121 6.71 9.51 -2.46
C VAL A 121 7.86 8.53 -2.71
N ARG A 122 7.95 7.99 -3.94
CA ARG A 122 9.06 7.16 -4.45
C ARG A 122 9.39 7.51 -5.90
N SER A 123 10.65 7.39 -6.29
CA SER A 123 11.11 7.42 -7.68
C SER A 123 10.92 6.05 -8.32
N LEU A 124 10.47 6.00 -9.58
CA LEU A 124 10.43 4.76 -10.34
C LEU A 124 11.84 4.23 -10.67
N ASP A 125 12.83 5.11 -10.81
CA ASP A 125 14.18 4.76 -11.27
C ASP A 125 15.22 4.71 -10.14
N LEU A 126 15.06 5.56 -9.12
CA LEU A 126 16.06 5.73 -8.06
C LEU A 126 15.80 4.88 -6.81
N ASP A 127 14.56 4.44 -6.58
CA ASP A 127 14.19 3.70 -5.37
C ASP A 127 14.01 2.19 -5.60
N GLY A 128 14.08 1.43 -4.50
CA GLY A 128 13.73 0.02 -4.48
C GLY A 128 12.22 -0.20 -4.58
N TRP A 129 11.82 -1.18 -5.39
CA TRP A 129 10.42 -1.56 -5.61
C TRP A 129 10.15 -3.01 -5.17
N PRO A 130 9.83 -3.23 -3.89
CA PRO A 130 9.34 -4.52 -3.41
C PRO A 130 8.11 -4.99 -4.22
N PRO A 131 7.89 -6.31 -4.36
CA PRO A 131 6.74 -6.86 -5.08
C PRO A 131 5.40 -6.29 -4.60
N SER A 132 5.22 -6.06 -3.29
CA SER A 132 3.99 -5.49 -2.76
C SER A 132 3.71 -4.07 -3.26
N HIS A 133 4.74 -3.23 -3.41
CA HIS A 133 4.59 -1.88 -3.95
C HIS A 133 4.22 -1.93 -5.44
N LEU A 134 4.87 -2.80 -6.21
CA LEU A 134 4.58 -3.00 -7.64
C LEU A 134 3.12 -3.43 -7.84
N LYS A 135 2.64 -4.37 -7.02
CA LYS A 135 1.27 -4.86 -7.10
C LYS A 135 0.22 -3.78 -6.79
N VAL A 136 0.48 -2.88 -5.83
CA VAL A 136 -0.41 -1.73 -5.61
C VAL A 136 -0.47 -0.84 -6.85
N MET A 137 0.70 -0.45 -7.38
CA MET A 137 0.75 0.45 -8.55
C MET A 137 0.13 -0.17 -9.80
N MET A 138 0.20 -1.49 -9.97
CA MET A 138 -0.48 -2.21 -11.06
C MET A 138 -1.99 -2.31 -10.88
N ALA A 139 -2.49 -2.38 -9.64
CA ALA A 139 -3.92 -2.54 -9.34
C ALA A 139 -4.70 -1.22 -9.31
N MET A 140 -4.00 -0.07 -9.29
CA MET A 140 -4.60 1.26 -9.24
C MET A 140 -4.38 2.00 -10.57
N GLY A 141 -3.54 3.04 -10.57
CA GLY A 141 -3.33 3.90 -11.71
C GLY A 141 -4.04 5.25 -11.61
N ASN A 142 -3.54 6.21 -12.39
CA ASN A 142 -4.02 7.59 -12.34
C ASN A 142 -5.48 7.72 -12.75
N ASP A 143 -5.98 6.92 -13.70
CA ASP A 143 -7.39 6.98 -14.10
C ASP A 143 -8.31 6.56 -12.96
N LEU A 144 -8.01 5.43 -12.31
CA LEU A 144 -8.79 4.94 -11.17
C LEU A 144 -8.75 5.95 -10.02
N ALA A 145 -7.55 6.41 -9.66
CA ALA A 145 -7.35 7.36 -8.59
C ALA A 145 -8.07 8.70 -8.86
N ASN A 146 -7.90 9.29 -10.05
CA ASN A 146 -8.55 10.56 -10.38
C ASN A 146 -10.07 10.41 -10.51
N SER A 147 -10.58 9.23 -10.90
CA SER A 147 -12.03 8.98 -10.86
C SER A 147 -12.66 9.09 -9.46
N VAL A 148 -11.83 9.13 -8.40
CA VAL A 148 -12.20 9.35 -7.01
C VAL A 148 -11.76 10.74 -6.55
N TRP A 149 -10.46 11.02 -6.62
CA TRP A 149 -9.83 12.26 -6.12
C TRP A 149 -10.18 13.51 -6.92
N GLU A 150 -10.77 13.36 -8.11
CA GLU A 150 -11.19 14.46 -8.98
C GLU A 150 -12.68 14.32 -9.36
N SER A 151 -13.47 13.55 -8.60
CA SER A 151 -14.86 13.22 -8.97
C SER A 151 -15.81 14.43 -8.98
N ASN A 152 -15.60 15.38 -8.08
CA ASN A 152 -16.46 16.54 -7.87
C ASN A 152 -15.69 17.85 -8.07
N ILE A 153 -14.93 17.96 -9.17
CA ILE A 153 -14.34 19.24 -9.56
C ILE A 153 -15.47 20.22 -9.87
N ARG A 154 -15.52 21.31 -9.11
CA ARG A 154 -16.49 22.39 -9.33
C ARG A 154 -16.17 23.14 -10.63
N PRO A 155 -17.16 23.73 -11.33
CA PRO A 155 -16.92 24.46 -12.58
C PRO A 155 -15.94 25.64 -12.48
N ASP A 156 -15.79 26.23 -11.29
CA ASP A 156 -14.86 27.33 -10.99
C ASP A 156 -13.42 26.86 -10.69
N ARG A 157 -13.19 25.54 -10.66
CA ARG A 157 -11.88 24.93 -10.43
C ARG A 157 -11.36 24.34 -11.72
N THR A 158 -10.08 24.61 -12.03
CA THR A 158 -9.41 24.06 -13.20
C THR A 158 -8.15 23.32 -12.78
N LYS A 159 -8.01 22.09 -13.26
CA LYS A 159 -6.80 21.30 -13.05
C LYS A 159 -5.61 22.01 -13.73
N PRO A 160 -4.47 22.20 -13.04
CA PRO A 160 -3.31 22.81 -13.64
C PRO A 160 -2.80 21.96 -14.81
N ASN A 161 -2.09 22.61 -15.72
CA ASN A 161 -1.47 21.95 -16.86
C ASN A 161 0.07 21.92 -16.67
N PRO A 162 0.84 21.33 -17.60
CA PRO A 162 2.30 21.24 -17.43
C PRO A 162 2.99 22.60 -17.32
N SER A 163 2.44 23.64 -17.95
CA SER A 163 2.97 25.02 -17.97
C SER A 163 2.46 25.90 -16.83
N SER A 164 1.48 25.45 -16.04
CA SER A 164 1.01 26.15 -14.84
C SER A 164 2.14 26.38 -13.85
N SER A 165 2.03 27.46 -13.07
CA SER A 165 3.04 27.79 -12.07
C SER A 165 3.10 26.74 -10.97
N ARG A 166 4.20 26.73 -10.24
CA ARG A 166 4.38 25.83 -9.10
C ARG A 166 3.32 26.10 -8.01
N GLU A 167 2.97 27.37 -7.82
CA GLU A 167 1.96 27.81 -6.85
C GLU A 167 0.56 27.31 -7.22
N GLU A 168 0.18 27.37 -8.51
CA GLU A 168 -1.09 26.80 -9.00
C GLU A 168 -1.15 25.28 -8.79
N LYS A 169 -0.04 24.59 -9.09
CA LYS A 169 0.10 23.14 -8.85
C LYS A 169 0.01 22.80 -7.37
N GLU A 170 0.64 23.60 -6.51
CA GLU A 170 0.60 23.40 -5.06
C GLU A 170 -0.80 23.58 -4.50
N LEU A 171 -1.49 24.65 -4.90
CA LEU A 171 -2.88 24.90 -4.48
C LEU A 171 -3.78 23.72 -4.88
N TRP A 172 -3.67 23.25 -6.13
CA TRP A 172 -4.43 22.09 -6.61
C TRP A 172 -4.17 20.83 -5.79
N ILE A 173 -2.90 20.48 -5.58
CA ILE A 173 -2.49 19.27 -4.87
C ILE A 173 -2.96 19.29 -3.42
N ARG A 174 -2.87 20.45 -2.73
CA ARG A 174 -3.38 20.60 -1.36
C ARG A 174 -4.90 20.49 -1.32
N SER A 175 -5.61 21.14 -2.24
CA SER A 175 -7.07 20.98 -2.38
C SER A 175 -7.47 19.52 -2.61
N LYS A 176 -6.72 18.80 -3.46
CA LYS A 176 -7.02 17.42 -3.83
C LYS A 176 -6.81 16.42 -2.69
N TYR A 177 -5.68 16.48 -1.99
CA TYR A 177 -5.29 15.42 -1.04
C TYR A 177 -5.29 15.84 0.44
N GLU A 178 -5.01 17.11 0.74
CA GLU A 178 -4.98 17.61 2.12
C GLU A 178 -6.38 18.00 2.59
N THR A 179 -7.08 18.86 1.83
CA THR A 179 -8.46 19.27 2.17
C THR A 179 -9.53 18.36 1.57
N LYS A 180 -9.14 17.47 0.65
CA LYS A 180 -10.01 16.47 0.02
C LYS A 180 -11.23 17.08 -0.69
N GLU A 181 -11.05 18.27 -1.26
CA GLU A 181 -12.10 19.14 -1.78
C GLU A 181 -12.98 18.48 -2.86
N PHE A 182 -12.40 17.59 -3.68
CA PHE A 182 -13.07 17.02 -4.86
C PHE A 182 -13.56 15.58 -4.66
N LEU A 183 -13.44 15.03 -3.44
CA LEU A 183 -13.94 13.70 -3.14
C LEU A 183 -15.47 13.64 -3.19
N PRO A 184 -16.05 12.47 -3.53
CA PRO A 184 -17.45 12.22 -3.28
C PRO A 184 -17.72 12.09 -1.78
N ALA A 185 -18.88 12.59 -1.36
CA ALA A 185 -19.39 12.34 -0.03
C ALA A 185 -19.64 10.84 0.15
N ILE A 186 -19.38 10.33 1.35
CA ILE A 186 -19.62 8.92 1.68
C ILE A 186 -20.97 8.76 2.38
N SER A 187 -21.71 7.70 2.04
CA SER A 187 -22.92 7.37 2.80
C SER A 187 -22.54 7.04 4.25
N HIS A 188 -23.37 7.47 5.20
CA HIS A 188 -23.22 7.08 6.61
C HIS A 188 -23.93 5.75 6.93
N THR A 189 -24.71 5.21 5.98
CA THR A 189 -25.42 3.93 6.11
C THR A 189 -25.15 3.03 4.88
N PRO A 190 -24.58 1.82 5.06
CA PRO A 190 -24.06 1.25 6.32
C PRO A 190 -22.84 2.02 6.84
N SER A 191 -22.34 1.69 8.05
CA SER A 191 -21.17 2.37 8.63
C SER A 191 -19.93 2.26 7.73
N LEU A 192 -19.00 3.21 7.85
CA LEU A 192 -17.79 3.23 7.03
C LEU A 192 -16.93 1.95 7.20
N SER A 193 -16.87 1.42 8.42
CA SER A 193 -16.22 0.14 8.72
C SER A 193 -16.87 -1.03 7.98
N GLN A 194 -18.20 -1.08 7.91
CA GLN A 194 -18.89 -2.13 7.13
C GLN A 194 -18.64 -1.96 5.63
N GLN A 195 -18.69 -0.73 5.12
CA GLN A 195 -18.36 -0.45 3.71
C GLN A 195 -16.93 -0.89 3.38
N LEU A 196 -15.97 -0.67 4.29
CA LEU A 196 -14.59 -1.12 4.13
C LEU A 196 -14.52 -2.65 4.03
N ILE A 197 -15.16 -3.36 4.95
CA ILE A 197 -15.22 -4.82 4.96
C ILE A 197 -15.80 -5.35 3.64
N ASP A 198 -16.93 -4.79 3.20
CA ASP A 198 -17.59 -5.19 1.95
C ASP A 198 -16.70 -4.94 0.73
N ALA A 199 -16.00 -3.80 0.69
CA ALA A 199 -15.09 -3.45 -0.39
C ALA A 199 -13.86 -4.37 -0.45
N VAL A 200 -13.33 -4.79 0.71
CA VAL A 200 -12.25 -5.79 0.79
C VAL A 200 -12.73 -7.14 0.23
N TYR A 201 -13.90 -7.61 0.65
CA TYR A 201 -14.47 -8.87 0.14
C TYR A 201 -14.68 -8.85 -1.38
N ARG A 202 -15.12 -7.71 -1.93
CA ARG A 202 -15.36 -7.54 -3.37
C ARG A 202 -14.10 -7.22 -4.16
N CYS A 203 -12.97 -6.97 -3.49
CA CYS A 203 -11.74 -6.49 -4.11
C CYS A 203 -11.94 -5.18 -4.92
N ASP A 204 -12.85 -4.31 -4.46
CA ASP A 204 -13.20 -3.08 -5.17
C ASP A 204 -12.21 -1.95 -4.84
N MET A 205 -11.17 -1.81 -5.67
CA MET A 205 -10.11 -0.82 -5.48
C MET A 205 -10.63 0.62 -5.51
N LYS A 206 -11.70 0.91 -6.27
CA LYS A 206 -12.26 2.27 -6.35
C LYS A 206 -12.99 2.61 -5.06
N ALA A 207 -13.85 1.71 -4.58
CA ALA A 207 -14.51 1.87 -3.29
C ALA A 207 -13.49 1.97 -2.14
N LEU A 208 -12.48 1.10 -2.13
CA LEU A 208 -11.39 1.14 -1.15
C LEU A 208 -10.65 2.48 -1.16
N THR A 209 -10.32 3.01 -2.33
CA THR A 209 -9.65 4.33 -2.45
C THR A 209 -10.49 5.43 -1.80
N LEU A 210 -11.79 5.44 -2.09
CA LEU A 210 -12.71 6.42 -1.50
C LEU A 210 -12.86 6.25 0.01
N ILE A 211 -13.10 5.02 0.47
CA ILE A 211 -13.32 4.71 1.89
C ILE A 211 -12.07 5.05 2.70
N LEU A 212 -10.88 4.64 2.24
CA LEU A 212 -9.62 4.93 2.93
C LEU A 212 -9.29 6.42 2.95
N ALA A 213 -9.74 7.19 1.95
CA ALA A 213 -9.61 8.63 1.96
C ALA A 213 -10.48 9.31 3.05
N HIS A 214 -11.57 8.67 3.50
CA HIS A 214 -12.44 9.19 4.57
C HIS A 214 -12.22 8.53 5.94
N ALA A 215 -11.60 7.35 5.98
CA ALA A 215 -11.50 6.55 7.20
C ALA A 215 -10.47 7.08 8.20
N SER A 216 -10.81 6.96 9.48
CA SER A 216 -9.86 7.07 10.59
C SER A 216 -9.12 5.75 10.81
N ALA A 217 -7.99 5.79 11.52
CA ALA A 217 -7.23 4.59 11.88
C ALA A 217 -8.10 3.56 12.65
N ASP A 218 -8.98 4.03 13.54
CA ASP A 218 -9.86 3.16 14.33
C ASP A 218 -10.87 2.42 13.44
N GLN A 219 -11.36 3.09 12.39
CA GLN A 219 -12.30 2.50 11.44
C GLN A 219 -11.63 1.45 10.54
N VAL A 220 -10.36 1.67 10.17
CA VAL A 220 -9.59 0.71 9.36
C VAL A 220 -9.20 -0.53 10.18
N ASN A 221 -8.97 -0.37 11.47
CA ASN A 221 -8.61 -1.45 12.39
C ASN A 221 -9.83 -2.10 13.07
N CYS A 222 -11.05 -1.86 12.58
CA CYS A 222 -12.25 -2.50 13.10
C CYS A 222 -12.23 -4.03 12.92
N VAL A 223 -13.06 -4.72 13.69
CA VAL A 223 -13.34 -6.16 13.51
C VAL A 223 -14.62 -6.36 12.70
N VAL A 224 -14.73 -7.49 12.00
CA VAL A 224 -15.91 -7.82 11.18
C VAL A 224 -17.18 -7.86 12.02
N SER A 225 -17.14 -8.51 13.18
CA SER A 225 -18.25 -8.52 14.13
C SER A 225 -17.79 -9.02 15.52
N HIS A 226 -18.67 -8.98 16.52
CA HIS A 226 -18.38 -9.59 17.82
C HIS A 226 -18.13 -11.11 17.76
N ARG A 227 -18.55 -11.79 16.68
CA ARG A 227 -18.32 -13.23 16.47
C ARG A 227 -17.13 -13.52 15.55
N ASP A 228 -16.68 -12.53 14.80
CA ASP A 228 -15.58 -12.63 13.85
C ASP A 228 -14.61 -11.47 14.10
N LEU A 229 -13.55 -11.78 14.86
CA LEU A 229 -12.57 -10.81 15.32
C LEU A 229 -11.54 -10.43 14.24
N ARG A 230 -11.67 -10.96 13.02
CA ARG A 230 -10.80 -10.58 11.91
C ARG A 230 -11.00 -9.10 11.57
N THR A 231 -9.90 -8.44 11.24
CA THR A 231 -9.90 -7.06 10.72
C THR A 231 -9.91 -7.05 9.19
N PRO A 232 -10.18 -5.91 8.52
CA PRO A 232 -10.03 -5.77 7.07
C PRO A 232 -8.68 -6.28 6.53
N LEU A 233 -7.60 -6.11 7.30
CA LEU A 233 -6.28 -6.62 6.93
C LEU A 233 -6.25 -8.16 6.92
N HIS A 234 -6.80 -8.80 7.95
CA HIS A 234 -6.93 -10.26 8.00
C HIS A 234 -7.74 -10.80 6.82
N LEU A 235 -8.81 -10.11 6.44
CA LEU A 235 -9.63 -10.48 5.27
C LEU A 235 -8.84 -10.36 3.97
N ALA A 236 -8.11 -9.26 3.78
CA ALA A 236 -7.29 -9.05 2.59
C ALA A 236 -6.17 -10.11 2.46
N CYS A 237 -5.53 -10.47 3.56
CA CYS A 237 -4.54 -11.55 3.61
C CYS A 237 -5.18 -12.91 3.29
N SER A 238 -6.34 -13.22 3.88
CA SER A 238 -7.06 -14.47 3.63
C SER A 238 -7.50 -14.62 2.17
N ALA A 239 -7.80 -13.49 1.50
CA ALA A 239 -8.15 -13.44 0.08
C ALA A 239 -6.92 -13.39 -0.86
N ILE A 240 -5.70 -13.40 -0.32
CA ILE A 240 -4.43 -13.27 -1.08
C ILE A 240 -4.43 -11.97 -1.93
N ASN A 241 -5.14 -10.93 -1.47
CA ASN A 241 -5.20 -9.64 -2.14
C ASN A 241 -4.08 -8.72 -1.64
N LEU A 242 -2.88 -8.95 -2.17
CA LEU A 242 -1.67 -8.22 -1.77
C LEU A 242 -1.78 -6.69 -1.94
N PRO A 243 -2.34 -6.13 -3.04
CA PRO A 243 -2.56 -4.69 -3.15
C PRO A 243 -3.38 -4.13 -2.00
N VAL A 244 -4.51 -4.76 -1.67
CA VAL A 244 -5.40 -4.30 -0.61
C VAL A 244 -4.76 -4.43 0.77
N ALA A 245 -4.11 -5.57 1.04
CA ALA A 245 -3.37 -5.77 2.29
C ALA A 245 -2.28 -4.69 2.45
N GLN A 246 -1.53 -4.38 1.40
CA GLN A 246 -0.47 -3.38 1.44
C GLN A 246 -1.01 -1.95 1.63
N LEU A 247 -2.14 -1.60 1.00
CA LEU A 247 -2.82 -0.31 1.21
C LEU A 247 -3.29 -0.17 2.66
N LEU A 248 -3.95 -1.21 3.19
CA LEU A 248 -4.40 -1.25 4.59
C LEU A 248 -3.23 -1.09 5.54
N LEU A 249 -2.10 -1.76 5.31
CA LEU A 249 -0.89 -1.56 6.12
C LEU A 249 -0.45 -0.09 6.14
N TRP A 250 -0.43 0.61 5.01
CA TRP A 250 0.00 2.02 5.00
C TRP A 250 -0.93 2.96 5.76
N VAL A 251 -2.20 2.61 5.93
CA VAL A 251 -3.21 3.41 6.64
C VAL A 251 -3.35 2.97 8.11
N SER A 252 -3.29 1.67 8.39
CA SER A 252 -3.38 1.06 9.72
C SER A 252 -2.16 1.33 10.59
N VAL A 253 -0.98 1.55 10.01
CA VAL A 253 0.28 1.69 10.74
C VAL A 253 0.37 3.06 11.45
N LYS A 254 -0.28 3.14 12.61
CA LYS A 254 0.33 3.72 13.82
C LYS A 254 0.98 2.59 14.63
N PHE A 255 1.84 1.77 14.03
CA PHE A 255 2.73 0.96 14.86
C PHE A 255 3.73 1.93 15.48
N LYS A 256 3.70 2.09 16.81
CA LYS A 256 4.89 2.49 17.54
C LYS A 256 5.93 1.39 17.27
N MET A 257 6.72 1.54 16.23
CA MET A 257 8.02 0.92 16.19
C MET A 257 8.82 1.57 17.32
N VAL A 258 8.80 0.94 18.50
CA VAL A 258 9.84 1.20 19.48
C VAL A 258 11.09 0.55 18.88
N GLN A 259 11.80 1.30 18.04
CA GLN A 259 13.21 1.00 17.82
C GLN A 259 13.88 1.23 19.18
N THR A 260 14.11 0.16 19.93
CA THR A 260 15.12 0.18 20.99
C THR A 260 16.47 0.29 20.31
N SER A 261 16.92 1.54 20.10
CA SER A 261 18.28 1.83 19.70
C SER A 261 19.19 1.66 20.91
N ARG A 262 19.87 0.50 20.95
CA ARG A 262 21.01 0.13 21.81
C ARG A 262 20.79 0.09 23.32
#